data_AF-A0ABD2QQR9-F1
#
_entry.id   AF-A0ABD2QQR9-F1
#
_cell.length_a   1.000
_cell.length_b   1.000
_cell.length_c   1.000
_cell.angle_alpha   90.00
_cell.angle_beta   90.00
_cell.angle_gamma   90.00
#
_symmetry.space_group_name_H-M   'P 1'
#
loop_
_entity.id
_entity.type
_entity.pdbx_description
1 polymer ?
#
loop_
_entity_poly.entity_id
_entity_poly.type
_entity_poly.pdbx_seq_one_letter_code
_entity_poly.pdbx_strand_id
1 'polypeptide(L)'
;REIIFLLENSDIQRREEPWKIFQRYLLNGLYFPGESYKTRKYYETLLISTGVEFQHFSGYNTGENVYNFSKMIVKQIIHIEDWGISSMTERQISLNNVKMNFTYWDYIQAFDKVLCYNNERHKHTWFIKICAKIFANPMPNWFLNWWSYHGPTIKILPAPF
;
A
#
# COMPACT_ATOMS: atom_id res chain seq x y z
N ARG A 1 -3.43 6.02 -16.00
CA ARG A 1 -2.78 4.76 -15.59
C ARG A 1 -3.70 3.63 -16.03
N GLU A 2 -3.35 2.89 -17.07
CA GLU A 2 -4.08 1.67 -17.44
C GLU A 2 -3.66 0.54 -16.50
N ILE A 3 -4.61 -0.25 -16.03
CA ILE A 3 -4.36 -1.44 -15.22
C ILE A 3 -4.79 -2.64 -16.06
N ILE A 4 -3.82 -3.48 -16.42
CA ILE A 4 -4.04 -4.69 -17.21
C ILE A 4 -4.13 -5.86 -16.22
N PHE A 5 -5.24 -6.59 -16.24
CA PHE A 5 -5.45 -7.79 -15.45
C PHE A 5 -5.39 -9.03 -16.34
N LEU A 6 -4.73 -10.08 -15.87
CA LEU A 6 -4.82 -11.41 -16.46
C LEU A 6 -6.02 -12.12 -15.84
N LEU A 7 -7.01 -12.44 -16.66
CA LEU A 7 -8.20 -13.17 -16.24
C LEU A 7 -7.96 -14.69 -16.33
N GLU A 8 -8.41 -15.43 -15.32
CA GLU A 8 -8.43 -16.89 -15.39
C GLU A 8 -9.56 -17.37 -16.30
N ASN A 9 -9.44 -18.59 -16.85
CA ASN A 9 -10.51 -19.22 -17.65
C ASN A 9 -11.85 -19.30 -16.89
N SER A 10 -11.81 -19.38 -15.56
CA SER A 10 -13.00 -19.35 -14.71
C SER A 10 -13.75 -18.01 -14.76
N ASP A 11 -13.04 -16.91 -15.00
CA ASP A 11 -13.61 -15.56 -15.10
C ASP A 11 -14.19 -15.27 -16.48
N ILE A 12 -13.69 -15.93 -17.54
CA ILE A 12 -14.24 -15.83 -18.90
C ILE A 12 -15.71 -16.28 -18.91
N GLN A 13 -16.07 -17.27 -18.08
CA GLN A 13 -17.47 -17.72 -17.93
C GLN A 13 -18.35 -16.72 -17.19
N ARG A 14 -17.76 -15.72 -16.51
CA ARG A 14 -18.45 -14.66 -15.77
C ARG A 14 -18.38 -13.31 -16.46
N ARG A 15 -18.08 -13.28 -17.77
CA ARG A 15 -17.90 -12.05 -18.57
C ARG A 15 -19.05 -11.04 -18.49
N GLU A 16 -20.27 -11.49 -18.19
CA GLU A 16 -21.45 -10.61 -18.05
C GLU A 16 -21.54 -9.94 -16.67
N GLU A 17 -20.68 -10.32 -15.73
CA GLU A 17 -20.55 -9.71 -14.42
C GLU A 17 -19.16 -9.07 -14.24
N PRO A 18 -18.77 -8.10 -15.10
CA PRO A 18 -17.43 -7.50 -15.07
C PRO A 18 -17.10 -6.89 -13.70
N TRP A 19 -18.14 -6.47 -12.96
CA TRP A 19 -17.99 -6.01 -11.58
C TRP A 19 -17.61 -7.07 -10.57
N LYS A 20 -18.14 -8.29 -10.64
CA LYS A 20 -17.70 -9.35 -9.73
C LYS A 20 -16.27 -9.79 -10.03
N ILE A 21 -15.89 -9.80 -11.31
CA ILE A 21 -14.52 -10.04 -11.74
C ILE A 21 -13.60 -8.95 -11.17
N PHE A 22 -13.94 -7.67 -11.38
CA PHE A 22 -13.19 -6.54 -10.86
C PHE A 22 -13.03 -6.59 -9.33
N GLN A 23 -14.10 -6.90 -8.58
CA GLN A 23 -14.05 -7.04 -7.12
C GLN A 23 -13.15 -8.20 -6.67
N ARG A 24 -13.12 -9.32 -7.40
CA ARG A 24 -12.23 -10.46 -7.10
C ARG A 24 -10.76 -10.05 -7.18
N TYR A 25 -10.39 -9.24 -8.17
CA TYR A 25 -8.99 -8.81 -8.36
C TYR A 25 -8.59 -7.57 -7.57
N LEU A 26 -9.53 -6.67 -7.23
CA LEU A 26 -9.23 -5.39 -6.56
C LEU A 26 -9.60 -5.32 -5.08
N LEU A 27 -10.62 -6.05 -4.63
CA LEU A 27 -11.11 -5.99 -3.24
C LEU A 27 -10.67 -7.21 -2.44
N ASN A 28 -10.81 -8.41 -3.00
CA ASN A 28 -10.58 -9.68 -2.31
C ASN A 28 -9.31 -10.39 -2.81
N GLY A 29 -8.16 -9.79 -2.51
CA GLY A 29 -6.86 -10.39 -2.82
C GLY A 29 -6.21 -9.75 -4.04
N LEU A 30 -5.80 -8.48 -3.89
CA LEU A 30 -4.84 -7.82 -4.77
C LEU A 30 -3.55 -8.65 -4.82
N TYR A 31 -3.54 -9.67 -5.68
CA TYR A 31 -2.33 -10.33 -6.13
C TYR A 31 -1.78 -9.43 -7.22
N PHE A 32 -0.67 -8.80 -6.93
CA PHE A 32 -0.03 -7.97 -7.93
C PHE A 32 0.61 -8.88 -8.99
N PRO A 33 0.51 -8.52 -10.28
CA PRO A 33 1.03 -9.35 -11.35
C PRO A 33 2.48 -9.76 -11.07
N GLY A 34 2.76 -11.06 -11.13
CA GLY A 34 4.09 -11.63 -10.94
C GLY A 34 4.22 -12.59 -9.74
N GLU A 35 3.54 -12.34 -8.62
CA GLU A 35 3.73 -13.15 -7.41
C GLU A 35 2.43 -13.35 -6.60
N SER A 36 1.87 -14.56 -6.68
CA SER A 36 0.57 -14.95 -6.12
C SER A 36 0.50 -14.99 -4.59
N TYR A 37 1.56 -14.67 -3.85
CA TYR A 37 1.54 -14.59 -2.39
C TYR A 37 1.71 -13.16 -1.86
N LYS A 38 2.13 -12.21 -2.70
CA LYS A 38 2.34 -10.81 -2.33
C LYS A 38 1.02 -10.04 -2.37
N THR A 39 0.20 -10.26 -1.34
CA THR A 39 -1.09 -9.59 -1.18
C THR A 39 -0.93 -8.15 -0.65
N ARG A 40 -2.01 -7.35 -0.71
CA ARG A 40 -2.06 -6.07 0.01
C ARG A 40 -1.74 -6.21 1.50
N LYS A 41 -2.22 -7.28 2.15
CA LYS A 41 -1.94 -7.56 3.58
C LYS A 41 -0.46 -7.86 3.82
N TYR A 42 0.21 -8.53 2.88
CA TYR A 42 1.67 -8.71 2.89
C TYR A 42 2.39 -7.35 2.90
N TYR A 43 2.03 -6.43 2.00
CA TYR A 43 2.67 -5.11 1.94
C TYR A 43 2.37 -4.24 3.16
N GLU A 44 1.15 -4.30 3.70
CA GLU A 44 0.82 -3.59 4.93
C GLU A 44 1.62 -4.12 6.12
N THR A 45 1.75 -5.44 6.24
CA THR A 45 2.56 -6.11 7.26
C THR A 45 4.04 -5.73 7.15
N LEU A 46 4.56 -5.67 5.93
CA LEU A 46 5.91 -5.22 5.62
C LEU A 46 6.12 -3.77 6.08
N LEU A 47 5.19 -2.87 5.75
CA LEU A 47 5.30 -1.47 6.18
C LEU A 47 5.20 -1.32 7.71
N ILE A 48 4.35 -2.12 8.36
CA ILE A 48 4.24 -2.13 9.83
C ILE A 48 5.56 -2.51 10.48
N SER A 49 6.20 -3.58 10.00
CA SER A 49 7.47 -4.05 10.57
C SER A 49 8.65 -3.11 10.31
N THR A 50 8.53 -2.22 9.30
CA THR A 50 9.59 -1.29 8.88
C THR A 50 9.38 0.16 9.37
N GLY A 51 8.38 0.39 10.23
CA GLY A 51 8.18 1.67 10.93
C GLY A 51 7.05 2.55 10.41
N VAL A 52 6.06 1.98 9.72
CA VAL A 52 4.80 2.65 9.37
C VAL A 52 3.69 2.18 10.31
N GLU A 53 2.79 3.07 10.71
CA GLU A 53 1.60 2.71 11.48
C GLU A 53 0.36 2.87 10.63
N PHE A 54 -0.55 1.89 10.71
CA PHE A 54 -1.86 1.93 10.07
C PHE A 54 -2.97 2.02 11.12
N GLN A 55 -3.94 2.89 10.87
CA GLN A 55 -5.19 2.95 11.65
C GLN A 55 -6.37 2.86 10.69
N HIS A 56 -7.23 1.86 10.89
CA HIS A 56 -8.37 1.62 10.03
C HIS A 56 -9.68 1.91 10.74
N PHE A 57 -10.60 2.59 10.07
CA PHE A 57 -11.87 3.04 10.65
C PHE A 57 -13.04 2.55 9.81
N SER A 58 -13.92 1.77 10.44
CA SER A 58 -15.19 1.31 9.88
C SER A 58 -16.32 2.30 10.21
N GLY A 59 -17.40 2.25 9.44
CA GLY A 59 -18.61 3.03 9.73
C GLY A 59 -19.55 2.29 10.69
N TYR A 60 -20.49 3.02 11.28
CA TYR A 60 -21.47 2.48 12.23
C TYR A 60 -22.36 1.34 11.69
N ASN A 61 -22.37 1.08 10.38
CA ASN A 61 -23.18 0.04 9.72
C ASN A 61 -22.42 -0.67 8.57
N THR A 62 -21.10 -0.78 8.65
CA THR A 62 -20.30 -1.52 7.66
C THR A 62 -19.96 -2.91 8.21
N GLY A 63 -19.97 -3.93 7.36
CA GLY A 63 -19.54 -5.28 7.75
C GLY A 63 -18.11 -5.29 8.33
N GLU A 64 -17.77 -6.32 9.09
CA GLU A 64 -16.41 -6.51 9.60
C GLU A 64 -15.37 -6.40 8.47
N ASN A 65 -14.23 -5.77 8.77
CA ASN A 65 -13.13 -5.54 7.82
C ASN A 65 -13.43 -4.61 6.62
N VAL A 66 -14.56 -3.89 6.63
CA VAL A 66 -14.84 -2.82 5.66
C VAL A 66 -14.47 -1.47 6.26
N TYR A 67 -13.45 -0.84 5.68
CA TYR A 67 -12.93 0.45 6.14
C TYR A 67 -13.45 1.59 5.27
N ASN A 68 -13.93 2.66 5.90
CA ASN A 68 -14.35 3.88 5.22
C ASN A 68 -13.18 4.85 5.08
N PHE A 69 -12.29 4.90 6.05
CA PHE A 69 -11.06 5.63 5.94
C PHE A 69 -9.93 4.95 6.69
N SER A 70 -8.71 5.19 6.23
CA SER A 70 -7.49 4.66 6.81
C SER A 70 -6.46 5.76 6.97
N LYS A 71 -5.71 5.73 8.07
CA LYS A 71 -4.53 6.58 8.26
C LYS A 71 -3.27 5.74 8.05
N MET A 72 -2.35 6.24 7.26
CA MET A 72 -0.99 5.73 7.11
C MET A 72 -0.04 6.76 7.71
N ILE A 73 0.67 6.38 8.78
CA ILE A 73 1.59 7.25 9.50
C ILE A 73 3.01 6.71 9.30
N VAL A 74 3.78 7.38 8.44
CA VAL A 74 5.17 7.02 8.13
C VAL A 74 6.08 7.61 9.19
N LYS A 75 6.67 6.75 10.04
CA LYS A 75 7.58 7.18 11.11
C LYS A 75 9.04 6.99 10.73
N GLN A 76 9.35 6.11 9.79
CA GLN A 76 10.71 5.81 9.37
C GLN A 76 10.74 5.44 7.89
N ILE A 77 11.82 5.81 7.21
CA ILE A 77 12.15 5.40 5.84
C ILE A 77 13.47 4.64 5.89
N ILE A 78 13.52 3.47 5.27
CA ILE A 78 14.75 2.68 5.16
C ILE A 78 15.51 3.13 3.90
N HIS A 79 16.75 3.53 4.13
CA HIS A 79 17.71 3.87 3.09
C HIS A 79 18.28 2.61 2.43
N ILE A 80 18.67 2.71 1.15
CA ILE A 80 19.29 1.57 0.47
C ILE A 80 20.64 1.24 1.11
N GLU A 81 21.35 2.27 1.59
CA GLU A 81 22.61 2.16 2.33
C GLU A 81 22.42 1.34 3.63
N ASP A 82 21.26 1.49 4.26
CA ASP A 82 20.88 0.74 5.46
C ASP A 82 20.26 -0.62 5.15
N TRP A 83 20.04 -0.97 3.87
CA TRP A 83 19.40 -2.22 3.46
C TRP A 83 20.38 -3.41 3.40
N GLY A 84 21.61 -3.16 2.96
CA GLY A 84 22.64 -4.18 2.77
C GLY A 84 23.38 -3.99 1.43
N ILE A 85 24.20 -4.98 1.08
CA ILE A 85 25.09 -4.90 -0.10
C ILE A 85 24.29 -4.89 -1.42
N SER A 86 23.08 -5.45 -1.43
CA SER A 86 22.23 -5.52 -2.63
C SER A 86 20.76 -5.21 -2.31
N SER A 87 20.08 -4.54 -3.24
CA SER A 87 18.62 -4.34 -3.20
C SER A 87 17.83 -5.65 -3.29
N MET A 88 18.46 -6.72 -3.78
CA MET A 88 17.90 -8.07 -3.89
C MET A 88 18.14 -8.90 -2.64
N THR A 89 18.89 -8.40 -1.65
CA THR A 89 19.06 -9.10 -0.38
C THR A 89 17.71 -9.19 0.32
N GLU A 90 17.23 -10.41 0.50
CA GLU A 90 16.00 -10.68 1.24
C GLU A 90 16.22 -10.44 2.73
N ARG A 91 15.29 -9.71 3.34
CA ARG A 91 15.15 -9.60 4.79
C ARG A 91 13.97 -10.45 5.23
N GLN A 92 14.09 -11.07 6.40
CA GLN A 92 13.00 -11.82 7.01
C GLN A 92 12.37 -10.97 8.11
N ILE A 93 11.04 -10.89 8.11
CA ILE A 93 10.26 -10.39 9.24
C ILE A 93 9.37 -11.51 9.78
N SER A 94 9.12 -11.46 11.08
CA SER A 94 8.11 -12.29 11.74
C SER A 94 7.04 -11.39 12.36
N LEU A 95 5.82 -11.45 11.83
CA LEU A 95 4.65 -10.81 12.45
C LEU A 95 3.63 -11.89 12.79
N ASN A 96 3.18 -11.94 14.04
CA ASN A 96 2.21 -12.94 14.54
C ASN A 96 2.59 -14.38 14.18
N ASN A 97 3.86 -14.76 14.36
CA ASN A 97 4.44 -16.06 14.01
C ASN A 97 4.43 -16.44 12.52
N VAL A 98 4.04 -15.52 11.63
CA VAL A 98 4.19 -15.70 10.18
C VAL A 98 5.52 -15.10 9.77
N LYS A 99 6.44 -15.96 9.29
CA LYS A 99 7.70 -15.53 8.69
C LYS A 99 7.46 -15.18 7.23
N MET A 100 7.93 -14.01 6.81
CA MET A 100 7.91 -13.62 5.40
C MET A 100 9.23 -12.95 5.01
N ASN A 101 9.65 -13.22 3.78
CA ASN A 101 10.82 -12.60 3.18
C ASN A 101 10.39 -11.45 2.26
N PHE A 102 11.23 -10.43 2.16
CA PHE A 102 11.00 -9.27 1.30
C PHE A 102 12.32 -8.61 0.89
N THR A 103 12.34 -8.06 -0.31
CA THR A 103 13.45 -7.31 -0.87
C THR A 103 13.28 -5.80 -0.65
N TYR A 104 14.30 -5.00 -0.97
CA TYR A 104 14.15 -3.54 -0.93
C TYR A 104 13.11 -3.06 -1.94
N TRP A 105 13.01 -3.75 -3.08
CA TRP A 105 11.99 -3.48 -4.09
C TRP A 105 10.58 -3.75 -3.58
N ASP A 106 10.37 -4.80 -2.78
CA ASP A 106 9.09 -5.04 -2.13
C ASP A 106 8.74 -3.93 -1.15
N TYR A 107 9.73 -3.44 -0.39
CA TYR A 107 9.56 -2.31 0.52
C TYR A 107 9.15 -1.03 -0.22
N ILE A 108 9.83 -0.66 -1.30
CA ILE A 108 9.48 0.51 -2.11
C ILE A 108 8.07 0.35 -2.68
N GLN A 109 7.76 -0.79 -3.30
CA GLN A 109 6.45 -1.04 -3.89
C GLN A 109 5.33 -1.00 -2.84
N ALA A 110 5.60 -1.44 -1.62
CA ALA A 110 4.61 -1.49 -0.56
C ALA A 110 3.86 -0.16 -0.38
N PHE A 111 4.56 0.98 -0.51
CA PHE A 111 3.99 2.32 -0.36
C PHE A 111 2.85 2.63 -1.34
N ASP A 112 2.92 2.13 -2.58
CA ASP A 112 1.81 2.28 -3.54
C ASP A 112 0.78 1.15 -3.38
N LYS A 113 1.25 -0.07 -3.12
CA LYS A 113 0.43 -1.29 -3.13
C LYS A 113 -0.58 -1.31 -1.98
N VAL A 114 -0.25 -0.74 -0.82
CA VAL A 114 -1.20 -0.61 0.29
C VAL A 114 -2.35 0.36 -0.03
N LEU A 115 -2.07 1.42 -0.79
CA LEU A 115 -3.03 2.45 -1.15
C LEU A 115 -4.07 1.96 -2.18
N CYS A 116 -3.84 0.81 -2.82
CA CYS A 116 -4.80 0.19 -3.72
C CYS A 116 -6.07 -0.33 -3.02
N TYR A 117 -6.10 -0.35 -1.68
CA TYR A 117 -7.35 -0.67 -0.99
C TYR A 117 -8.43 0.34 -1.30
N ASN A 118 -9.60 -0.17 -1.65
CA ASN A 118 -10.84 0.58 -1.68
C ASN A 118 -11.94 -0.28 -1.04
N ASN A 119 -13.00 0.33 -0.54
CA ASN A 119 -14.16 -0.43 -0.09
C ASN A 119 -15.08 -0.76 -1.27
N GLU A 120 -16.03 -1.67 -1.06
CA GLU A 120 -17.01 -2.08 -2.08
C GLU A 120 -17.83 -0.92 -2.66
N ARG A 121 -17.91 0.19 -1.94
CA ARG A 121 -18.64 1.41 -2.35
C ARG A 121 -17.76 2.39 -3.10
N HIS A 122 -16.47 2.10 -3.28
CA HIS A 122 -15.46 2.99 -3.84
C HIS A 122 -15.33 4.35 -3.14
N LYS A 123 -15.64 4.40 -1.84
CA LYS A 123 -15.63 5.62 -1.02
C LYS A 123 -14.55 5.61 0.05
N HIS A 124 -13.60 4.68 -0.04
CA HIS A 124 -12.49 4.66 0.91
C HIS A 124 -11.60 5.89 0.73
N THR A 125 -11.17 6.47 1.85
CA THR A 125 -10.24 7.61 1.85
C THR A 125 -8.98 7.28 2.65
N TRP A 126 -7.82 7.56 2.06
CA TRP A 126 -6.53 7.50 2.73
C TRP A 126 -6.12 8.85 3.28
N PHE A 127 -5.65 8.86 4.52
CA PHE A 127 -5.00 9.99 5.16
C PHE A 127 -3.55 9.64 5.41
N ILE A 128 -2.62 10.37 4.80
CA ILE A 128 -1.19 10.09 4.90
C ILE A 128 -0.56 11.14 5.80
N LYS A 129 0.15 10.69 6.84
CA LYS A 129 0.93 11.53 7.74
C LYS A 129 2.38 11.11 7.69
N ILE A 130 3.26 12.08 7.52
CA ILE A 130 4.71 11.88 7.53
C ILE A 130 5.28 12.53 8.80
N CYS A 131 5.99 11.77 9.63
CA CYS A 131 6.59 12.31 10.85
C CYS A 131 7.80 13.20 10.51
N ALA A 132 7.82 14.43 11.03
CA ALA A 132 8.87 15.42 10.72
C ALA A 132 10.31 14.91 10.91
N LYS A 133 10.53 14.00 11.87
CA LYS A 133 11.83 13.38 12.15
C LYS A 133 12.45 12.68 10.93
N ILE A 134 11.65 12.22 9.96
CA ILE A 134 12.22 11.57 8.78
C ILE A 134 13.01 12.55 7.92
N PHE A 135 12.61 13.83 7.90
CA PHE A 135 13.28 14.87 7.10
C PHE A 135 14.58 15.38 7.75
N ALA A 136 14.98 14.83 8.91
CA ALA A 136 16.27 15.15 9.52
C ALA A 136 17.45 14.62 8.68
N ASN A 137 17.22 13.58 7.87
CA ASN A 137 18.19 13.03 6.94
C ASN A 137 17.76 13.31 5.48
N PRO A 138 18.70 13.33 4.52
CA PRO A 138 18.35 13.34 3.11
C PRO A 138 17.39 12.18 2.79
N MET A 139 16.36 12.42 1.97
CA MET A 139 15.38 11.37 1.64
C MET A 139 15.74 10.63 0.35
N PRO A 140 15.44 9.32 0.24
CA PRO A 140 15.64 8.59 -1.01
C PRO A 140 14.82 9.21 -2.15
N ASN A 141 15.40 9.27 -3.35
CA ASN A 141 14.73 9.85 -4.53
C ASN A 141 13.38 9.19 -4.84
N TRP A 142 13.27 7.86 -4.64
CA TRP A 142 12.00 7.16 -4.85
C TRP A 142 10.90 7.66 -3.91
N PHE A 143 11.26 8.01 -2.66
CA PHE A 143 10.30 8.50 -1.67
C PHE A 143 9.88 9.93 -1.97
N LEU A 144 10.83 10.79 -2.39
CA LEU A 144 10.51 12.14 -2.86
C LEU A 144 9.58 12.10 -4.08
N ASN A 145 9.84 11.20 -5.03
CA ASN A 145 8.96 10.99 -6.18
C ASN A 145 7.57 10.52 -5.72
N TRP A 146 7.47 9.51 -4.86
CA TRP A 146 6.20 9.06 -4.30
C TRP A 146 5.44 10.20 -3.59
N TRP A 147 6.14 10.99 -2.77
CA TRP A 147 5.56 12.15 -2.08
C TRP A 147 5.08 13.24 -3.03
N SER A 148 5.73 13.43 -4.18
CA SER A 148 5.26 14.39 -5.19
C SER A 148 3.89 14.03 -5.79
N TYR A 149 3.53 12.74 -5.81
CA TYR A 149 2.23 12.27 -6.29
C TYR A 149 1.14 12.25 -5.21
N HIS A 150 1.49 11.85 -3.99
CA HIS A 150 0.52 11.60 -2.91
C HIS A 150 0.51 12.68 -1.82
N GLY A 151 1.49 13.58 -1.84
CA GLY A 151 1.62 14.67 -0.89
C GLY A 151 0.60 15.78 -1.13
N PRO A 152 0.47 16.71 -0.17
CA PRO A 152 -0.41 17.85 -0.29
C PRO A 152 0.01 18.73 -1.48
N THR A 153 -0.96 19.09 -2.32
CA THR A 153 -0.73 20.08 -3.36
C THR A 153 -0.81 21.49 -2.76
N ILE A 154 -0.13 22.46 -3.36
CA ILE A 154 -0.22 23.88 -2.96
C ILE A 154 -1.67 24.41 -2.89
N LYS A 155 -2.62 23.75 -3.56
CA LYS A 155 -4.04 24.09 -3.54
C LYS A 155 -4.72 23.87 -2.18
N ILE A 156 -4.14 23.05 -1.30
CA ILE A 156 -4.70 22.81 0.04
C ILE A 156 -4.21 23.82 1.08
N LEU A 157 -3.21 24.64 0.73
CA LEU A 157 -2.71 25.68 1.62
C LEU A 157 -3.71 26.84 1.66
N PRO A 158 -3.91 27.48 2.83
CA PRO A 158 -4.67 28.71 2.89
C PRO A 158 -4.04 29.77 1.97
N ALA A 159 -4.87 30.64 1.41
CA ALA A 159 -4.37 31.75 0.60
C ALA A 159 -3.36 32.57 1.43
N PRO A 160 -2.25 33.02 0.84
CA PRO A 160 -1.34 33.92 1.52
C PRO A 160 -2.11 35.18 1.94
N PHE A 161 -1.93 35.58 3.21
CA PHE A 161 -2.52 36.79 3.80
C PHE A 161 -1.91 38.06 3.21
#